data_AF-A0A1V9F0U7-F1
#
_entry.id   AF-A0A1V9F0U7-F1
#
_cell.length_a   1.000
_cell.length_b   1.000
_cell.length_c   1.000
_cell.angle_alpha   90.00
_cell.angle_beta   90.00
_cell.angle_gamma   90.00
#
_symmetry.space_group_name_H-M   'P 1'
#
loop_
_entity.id
_entity.type
_entity.pdbx_description
1 polymer ?
#
loop_
_entity_poly.entity_id
_entity_poly.type
_entity_poly.pdbx_seq_one_letter_code
_entity_poly.pdbx_strand_id
1 'polypeptide(L)'
;MKSTFIFLILLIAGQFCKAQELAEINVRIKPVSFTIHSIVFTLTGIDFRISSTGNIYPVNTNGKRKGWQDYNQDSSTDEYYDHFDGDEKAGKIKSINGVAIDYFDRFSNKTKIGKIKSIGNIAIDYYDNFDNEQKTGKIKSIGNISIDYYDTFDRDEKKGKMKSFGNYTIDYYDTFAGAEKKGKMSMFGPVNIEYYDRFNNESKIGRIKSVNGNTQDLYVTVIGNFY
;
A
#
# COMPACT_ATOMS: atom_id res chain seq x y z
N MET A 1 -9.50 5.62 50.48
CA MET A 1 -8.39 4.76 49.99
C MET A 1 -8.79 3.77 48.88
N LYS A 2 -9.89 3.97 48.13
CA LYS A 2 -10.26 3.09 46.98
C LYS A 2 -10.21 3.80 45.61
N SER A 3 -10.21 5.13 45.57
CA SER A 3 -10.21 5.91 44.32
C SER A 3 -8.80 6.13 43.73
N THR A 4 -7.76 6.16 44.55
CA THR A 4 -6.37 6.37 44.10
C THR A 4 -5.78 5.16 43.37
N PHE A 5 -6.30 3.96 43.63
CA PHE A 5 -5.78 2.72 43.02
C PHE A 5 -6.25 2.54 41.56
N ILE A 6 -7.44 3.05 41.22
CA ILE A 6 -8.00 2.98 39.85
C ILE A 6 -7.23 3.91 38.90
N PHE A 7 -6.78 5.08 39.39
CA PHE A 7 -5.98 6.01 38.58
C PHE A 7 -4.59 5.47 38.22
N LEU A 8 -3.98 4.69 39.12
CA LEU A 8 -2.66 4.10 38.87
C LEU A 8 -2.72 2.98 37.82
N ILE A 9 -3.82 2.22 37.77
CA ILE A 9 -4.04 1.17 36.76
C ILE A 9 -4.29 1.78 35.37
N LEU A 10 -5.02 2.90 35.29
CA LEU A 10 -5.24 3.64 34.03
C LEU A 10 -3.95 4.29 33.49
N LEU A 11 -3.05 4.74 34.36
CA LEU A 11 -1.76 5.32 33.95
C LEU A 11 -0.80 4.26 33.37
N ILE A 12 -0.86 3.01 33.88
CA ILE A 12 -0.04 1.90 33.40
C ILE A 12 -0.60 1.31 32.10
N ALA A 13 -1.93 1.29 31.93
CA ALA A 13 -2.56 0.87 30.67
C ALA A 13 -2.27 1.82 29.49
N GLY A 14 -1.99 3.11 29.77
CA GLY A 14 -1.65 4.10 28.74
C GLY A 14 -0.24 3.95 28.15
N GLN A 15 0.64 3.16 28.75
CA GLN A 15 2.06 3.05 28.34
C GLN A 15 2.33 1.97 27.27
N PHE A 16 1.33 1.19 26.86
CA PHE A 16 1.51 0.12 25.86
C PHE A 16 1.00 0.46 24.46
N CYS A 17 0.54 1.68 24.22
CA CYS A 17 0.25 2.12 22.86
C CYS A 17 1.56 2.57 22.19
N LYS A 18 2.39 1.61 21.75
CA LYS A 18 3.35 1.94 20.67
C LYS A 18 2.49 2.34 19.47
N ALA A 19 2.40 3.63 19.19
CA ALA A 19 1.81 4.10 17.95
C ALA A 19 2.56 3.40 16.81
N GLN A 20 1.82 2.81 15.88
CA GLN A 20 2.40 2.22 14.69
C GLN A 20 3.05 3.34 13.88
N GLU A 21 4.38 3.45 13.94
CA GLU A 21 5.14 4.38 13.10
C GLU A 21 5.34 3.75 11.73
N LEU A 22 4.84 4.44 10.71
CA LEU A 22 5.16 4.12 9.33
C LEU A 22 6.38 4.95 8.95
N ALA A 23 7.52 4.28 8.74
CA ALA A 23 8.81 4.94 8.63
C ALA A 23 9.00 5.73 7.32
N GLU A 24 8.43 5.25 6.21
CA GLU A 24 8.62 5.86 4.90
C GLU A 24 7.50 5.44 3.94
N ILE A 25 6.95 6.39 3.17
CA ILE A 25 6.03 6.13 2.05
C ILE A 25 6.74 6.51 0.75
N ASN A 26 7.14 5.50 -0.02
CA ASN A 26 7.61 5.71 -1.39
C ASN A 26 6.51 5.35 -2.40
N VAL A 27 5.97 6.37 -3.04
CA VAL A 27 5.00 6.22 -4.14
C VAL A 27 5.76 6.16 -5.45
N ARG A 28 5.74 4.99 -6.08
CA ARG A 28 6.40 4.80 -7.38
C ARG A 28 5.39 5.04 -8.50
N ILE A 29 5.75 5.83 -9.51
CA ILE A 29 4.90 6.09 -10.69
C ILE A 29 5.63 5.72 -11.99
N LYS A 30 4.89 5.13 -12.95
CA LYS A 30 5.43 4.75 -14.26
C LYS A 30 5.23 5.86 -15.31
N PRO A 31 6.20 6.08 -16.22
CA PRO A 31 6.15 7.09 -17.29
C PRO A 31 5.06 6.96 -18.36
N VAL A 32 4.20 5.94 -18.33
CA VAL A 32 3.21 5.71 -19.41
C VAL A 32 1.79 5.67 -18.87
N SER A 33 1.54 4.94 -17.78
CA SER A 33 0.21 4.88 -17.16
C SER A 33 0.02 5.93 -16.06
N PHE A 34 1.11 6.43 -15.45
CA PHE A 34 1.15 7.45 -14.40
C PHE A 34 0.13 7.29 -13.25
N THR A 35 -0.28 6.05 -13.03
CA THR A 35 -0.98 5.58 -11.84
C THR A 35 0.07 5.21 -10.78
N ILE A 36 -0.35 5.13 -9.52
CA ILE A 36 0.46 4.47 -8.48
C ILE A 36 0.89 3.12 -9.05
N HIS A 37 2.19 2.89 -9.20
CA HIS A 37 2.71 1.57 -9.49
C HIS A 37 2.71 0.75 -8.20
N SER A 38 3.24 1.36 -7.15
CA SER A 38 3.22 0.77 -5.83
C SER A 38 3.51 1.77 -4.72
N ILE A 39 2.99 1.50 -3.54
CA ILE A 39 3.41 2.13 -2.29
C ILE A 39 4.33 1.15 -1.55
N VAL A 40 5.54 1.58 -1.19
CA VAL A 40 6.45 0.82 -0.32
C VAL A 40 6.44 1.46 1.05
N PHE A 41 6.31 0.63 2.09
CA PHE A 41 6.35 1.05 3.49
C PHE A 41 6.94 -0.07 4.35
N THR A 42 7.60 0.30 5.43
CA THR A 42 8.26 -0.66 6.32
C THR A 42 7.40 -0.92 7.56
N LEU A 43 7.13 -2.18 7.85
CA LEU A 43 6.48 -2.63 9.07
C LEU A 43 7.34 -3.69 9.75
N THR A 44 7.54 -3.58 11.06
CA THR A 44 8.30 -4.57 11.84
C THR A 44 9.68 -4.91 11.24
N GLY A 45 10.32 -3.93 10.57
CA GLY A 45 11.62 -4.12 9.90
C GLY A 45 11.56 -4.83 8.54
N ILE A 46 10.37 -5.05 7.98
CA ILE A 46 10.14 -5.68 6.68
C ILE A 46 9.46 -4.67 5.76
N ASP A 47 9.99 -4.53 4.54
CA ASP A 47 9.36 -3.71 3.52
C ASP A 47 8.16 -4.45 2.92
N PHE A 48 7.04 -3.77 2.83
CA PHE A 48 5.86 -4.24 2.14
C PHE A 48 5.57 -3.33 0.97
N ARG A 49 5.00 -3.94 -0.07
CA ARG A 49 4.57 -3.21 -1.25
C ARG A 49 3.10 -3.46 -1.51
N ILE A 50 2.34 -2.39 -1.70
CA ILE A 50 0.98 -2.42 -2.22
C ILE A 50 1.03 -2.10 -3.70
N SER A 51 0.45 -2.95 -4.54
CA SER A 51 0.29 -2.68 -5.97
C SER A 51 -0.79 -1.62 -6.23
N SER A 52 -0.79 -1.09 -7.45
CA SER A 52 -1.86 -0.24 -7.99
C SER A 52 -3.28 -0.81 -7.83
N THR A 53 -3.40 -2.14 -7.81
CA THR A 53 -4.66 -2.87 -7.68
C THR A 53 -5.03 -3.18 -6.22
N GLY A 54 -4.24 -2.73 -5.25
CA GLY A 54 -4.48 -2.98 -3.84
C GLY A 54 -4.08 -4.38 -3.37
N ASN A 55 -3.16 -5.07 -4.04
CA ASN A 55 -2.57 -6.31 -3.54
C ASN A 55 -1.30 -6.01 -2.74
N ILE A 56 -1.11 -6.66 -1.59
CA ILE A 56 0.08 -6.50 -0.73
C ILE A 56 1.01 -7.69 -0.87
N TYR A 57 2.31 -7.43 -0.84
CA TYR A 57 3.35 -8.46 -0.83
C TYR A 57 4.59 -7.97 -0.07
N PRO A 58 5.27 -8.87 0.65
CA PRO A 58 6.57 -8.55 1.25
C PRO A 58 7.61 -8.28 0.16
N VAL A 59 8.54 -7.40 0.47
CA VAL A 59 9.70 -7.02 -0.34
C VAL A 59 10.93 -7.25 0.52
N ASN A 60 11.88 -8.05 0.02
CA ASN A 60 13.18 -8.17 0.68
C ASN A 60 13.97 -6.86 0.48
N THR A 61 14.68 -6.42 1.52
CA THR A 61 15.45 -5.15 1.62
C THR A 61 16.42 -4.88 0.46
N ASN A 62 16.71 -5.88 -0.38
CA ASN A 62 17.52 -5.72 -1.60
C ASN A 62 16.72 -5.34 -2.87
N GLY A 63 15.43 -5.01 -2.76
CA GLY A 63 14.60 -4.51 -3.87
C GLY A 63 14.30 -5.51 -4.99
N LYS A 64 14.82 -6.74 -4.91
CA LYS A 64 14.49 -7.86 -5.81
C LYS A 64 13.20 -8.52 -5.34
N ARG A 65 12.27 -8.75 -6.26
CA ARG A 65 11.28 -9.81 -6.08
C ARG A 65 12.10 -11.09 -5.95
N LYS A 66 12.04 -11.81 -4.82
CA LYS A 66 12.49 -13.20 -4.84
C LYS A 66 11.50 -13.95 -5.73
N GLY A 67 11.84 -14.07 -7.01
CA GLY A 67 11.29 -15.14 -7.84
C GLY A 67 11.73 -16.47 -7.24
N TRP A 68 11.05 -17.54 -7.62
CA TRP A 68 11.27 -18.94 -7.20
C TRP A 68 12.73 -19.47 -7.31
N GLN A 69 13.72 -18.65 -7.69
CA GLN A 69 15.06 -19.07 -8.05
C GLN A 69 16.22 -18.38 -7.31
N ASP A 70 16.00 -17.40 -6.45
CA ASP A 70 17.09 -16.78 -5.67
C ASP A 70 17.23 -17.44 -4.28
N TYR A 71 17.55 -18.73 -4.29
CA TYR A 71 17.79 -19.55 -3.09
C TYR A 71 19.29 -19.79 -2.93
N ASN A 72 20.04 -18.77 -2.54
CA ASN A 72 21.31 -19.01 -1.86
C ASN A 72 21.74 -17.81 -1.02
N GLN A 73 21.87 -18.10 0.28
CA GLN A 73 22.82 -17.50 1.21
C GLN A 73 22.60 -16.04 1.61
N ASP A 74 21.64 -15.81 2.51
CA ASP A 74 21.91 -14.98 3.69
C ASP A 74 20.84 -15.23 4.78
N SER A 75 21.24 -15.75 5.93
CA SER A 75 20.63 -15.72 7.28
C SER A 75 19.10 -15.61 7.49
N SER A 76 18.26 -15.96 6.52
CA SER A 76 16.80 -15.76 6.61
C SER A 76 16.13 -16.98 7.24
N THR A 77 15.57 -16.83 8.45
CA THR A 77 14.69 -17.82 9.08
C THR A 77 13.28 -17.80 8.45
N ASP A 78 13.22 -17.66 7.12
CA ASP A 78 11.95 -17.56 6.40
C ASP A 78 11.29 -18.93 6.43
N GLU A 79 10.07 -19.00 6.95
CA GLU A 79 9.27 -20.22 6.96
C GLU A 79 8.17 -20.13 5.91
N TYR A 80 7.69 -21.27 5.44
CA TYR A 80 6.60 -21.37 4.47
C TYR A 80 5.52 -22.30 5.01
N TYR A 81 4.26 -22.02 4.64
CA TYR A 81 3.15 -22.92 4.90
C TYR A 81 3.27 -24.16 4.02
N ASP A 82 3.01 -25.32 4.60
CA ASP A 82 3.02 -26.60 3.90
C ASP A 82 1.58 -27.02 3.49
N HIS A 83 1.44 -28.24 2.96
CA HIS A 83 0.15 -28.73 2.49
C HIS A 83 -0.82 -29.08 3.64
N PHE A 84 -0.35 -29.19 4.88
CA PHE A 84 -1.19 -29.43 6.05
C PHE A 84 -1.85 -28.13 6.56
N ASP A 85 -1.33 -26.96 6.14
CA ASP A 85 -1.86 -25.65 6.52
C ASP A 85 -3.06 -25.19 5.68
N GLY A 86 -3.51 -26.00 4.71
CA GLY A 86 -4.63 -25.73 3.80
C GLY A 86 -4.19 -25.18 2.44
N ASP A 87 -4.94 -25.53 1.40
CA ASP A 87 -4.61 -25.20 0.00
C ASP A 87 -4.48 -23.69 -0.24
N GLU A 88 -5.22 -22.89 0.51
CA GLU A 88 -5.17 -21.43 0.42
C GLU A 88 -3.91 -20.81 1.04
N LYS A 89 -3.17 -21.56 1.86
CA LYS A 89 -1.92 -21.11 2.49
C LYS A 89 -0.69 -21.81 1.93
N ALA A 90 -0.82 -23.06 1.50
CA ALA A 90 0.30 -23.89 1.02
C ALA A 90 1.21 -23.15 0.02
N GLY A 91 2.53 -23.18 0.30
CA GLY A 91 3.56 -22.52 -0.51
C GLY A 91 3.68 -21.00 -0.30
N LYS A 92 2.85 -20.39 0.54
CA LYS A 92 2.99 -18.97 0.92
C LYS A 92 3.95 -18.80 2.08
N ILE A 93 4.52 -17.60 2.20
CA ILE A 93 5.47 -17.28 3.25
C ILE A 93 4.78 -17.17 4.60
N LYS A 94 5.22 -17.98 5.56
CA LYS A 94 4.67 -18.08 6.91
C LYS A 94 5.35 -17.15 7.89
N SER A 95 6.64 -16.89 7.70
CA SER A 95 7.36 -15.89 8.49
C SER A 95 8.56 -15.35 7.73
N ILE A 96 8.99 -14.13 8.07
CA ILE A 96 10.24 -13.51 7.60
C ILE A 96 10.97 -13.02 8.83
N ASN A 97 12.22 -13.47 9.03
CA ASN A 97 13.03 -13.08 10.19
C ASN A 97 12.30 -13.19 11.54
N GLY A 98 11.49 -14.24 11.72
CA GLY A 98 10.70 -14.48 12.94
C GLY A 98 9.40 -13.66 13.05
N VAL A 99 9.10 -12.78 12.09
CA VAL A 99 7.80 -12.09 12.02
C VAL A 99 6.81 -12.97 11.28
N ALA A 100 5.77 -13.43 11.97
CA ALA A 100 4.73 -14.28 11.40
C ALA A 100 3.86 -13.53 10.36
N ILE A 101 3.42 -14.24 9.32
CA ILE A 101 2.49 -13.75 8.30
C ILE A 101 1.33 -14.74 8.24
N ASP A 102 0.12 -14.27 8.54
CA ASP A 102 -1.10 -15.09 8.43
C ASP A 102 -1.89 -14.71 7.18
N TYR A 103 -2.72 -15.64 6.72
CA TYR A 103 -3.59 -15.49 5.56
C TYR A 103 -5.02 -15.83 5.92
N PHE A 104 -5.97 -15.18 5.26
CA PHE A 104 -7.37 -15.55 5.34
C PHE A 104 -7.57 -16.97 4.80
N ASP A 105 -8.25 -17.79 5.58
CA ASP A 105 -8.51 -19.19 5.31
C ASP A 105 -9.85 -19.40 4.57
N ARG A 106 -10.18 -20.66 4.29
CA ARG A 106 -11.46 -21.03 3.65
C ARG A 106 -12.74 -20.63 4.41
N PHE A 107 -12.64 -20.29 5.70
CA PHE A 107 -13.79 -19.86 6.51
C PHE A 107 -14.01 -18.35 6.44
N SER A 108 -13.09 -17.64 5.80
CA SER A 108 -13.14 -16.21 5.59
C SER A 108 -14.04 -15.83 4.40
N ASN A 109 -14.37 -14.54 4.28
CA ASN A 109 -15.09 -14.03 3.12
C ASN A 109 -14.38 -14.42 1.82
N LYS A 110 -15.13 -14.91 0.82
CA LYS A 110 -14.59 -15.39 -0.47
C LYS A 110 -13.64 -14.40 -1.15
N THR A 111 -13.88 -13.10 -1.00
CA THR A 111 -13.04 -12.05 -1.60
C THR A 111 -11.70 -11.86 -0.88
N LYS A 112 -11.54 -12.42 0.33
CA LYS A 112 -10.35 -12.32 1.19
C LYS A 112 -9.51 -13.59 1.21
N ILE A 113 -10.07 -14.76 0.89
CA ILE A 113 -9.37 -16.06 0.95
C ILE A 113 -8.00 -16.00 0.28
N GLY A 114 -6.98 -16.46 1.00
CA GLY A 114 -5.60 -16.49 0.55
C GLY A 114 -4.89 -15.14 0.52
N LYS A 115 -5.53 -14.04 0.92
CA LYS A 115 -4.87 -12.73 1.11
C LYS A 115 -4.24 -12.63 2.48
N ILE A 116 -3.24 -11.76 2.63
CA ILE A 116 -2.53 -11.55 3.90
C ILE A 116 -3.50 -10.98 4.92
N LYS A 117 -3.71 -11.69 6.03
CA LYS A 117 -4.59 -11.29 7.12
C LYS A 117 -3.85 -10.52 8.21
N SER A 118 -2.59 -10.86 8.46
CA SER A 118 -1.76 -10.13 9.42
C SER A 118 -0.26 -10.33 9.17
N ILE A 119 0.52 -9.38 9.66
CA ILE A 119 1.99 -9.43 9.71
C ILE A 119 2.40 -9.08 11.14
N GLY A 120 2.99 -10.03 11.87
CA GLY A 120 3.19 -9.91 13.31
C GLY A 120 1.87 -9.57 14.00
N ASN A 121 1.84 -8.44 14.73
CA ASN A 121 0.66 -7.94 15.43
C ASN A 121 -0.19 -6.97 14.59
N ILE A 122 0.15 -6.77 13.32
CA ILE A 122 -0.52 -5.79 12.45
C ILE A 122 -1.56 -6.52 11.62
N ALA A 123 -2.83 -6.22 11.87
CA ALA A 123 -3.96 -6.75 11.10
C ALA A 123 -4.07 -6.06 9.73
N ILE A 124 -4.48 -6.80 8.71
CA ILE A 124 -4.78 -6.28 7.38
C ILE A 124 -6.21 -6.64 7.05
N ASP A 125 -6.98 -5.66 6.60
CA ASP A 125 -8.34 -5.87 6.14
C ASP A 125 -8.51 -5.48 4.67
N TYR A 126 -9.56 -6.03 4.05
CA TYR A 126 -9.92 -5.80 2.67
C TYR A 126 -11.39 -5.45 2.56
N TYR A 127 -11.72 -4.64 1.56
CA TYR A 127 -13.10 -4.45 1.12
C TYR A 127 -13.67 -5.79 0.63
N ASP A 128 -14.91 -6.07 0.95
CA ASP A 128 -15.58 -7.33 0.61
C ASP A 128 -16.76 -7.12 -0.35
N ASN A 129 -17.60 -8.15 -0.48
CA ASN A 129 -18.72 -8.16 -1.41
C ASN A 129 -19.93 -7.32 -0.92
N PHE A 130 -19.89 -6.77 0.29
CA PHE A 130 -20.87 -5.80 0.76
C PHE A 130 -20.44 -4.35 0.48
N ASP A 131 -19.17 -4.15 0.13
CA ASP A 131 -18.65 -2.86 -0.29
C ASP A 131 -18.89 -2.58 -1.78
N ASN A 132 -18.64 -1.34 -2.21
CA ASN A 132 -18.75 -0.96 -3.62
C ASN A 132 -17.82 -1.81 -4.51
N GLU A 133 -18.32 -2.23 -5.68
CA GLU A 133 -17.58 -3.08 -6.64
C GLU A 133 -16.21 -2.51 -7.03
N GLN A 134 -16.05 -1.18 -7.04
CA GLN A 134 -14.80 -0.51 -7.37
C GLN A 134 -13.75 -0.69 -6.26
N LYS A 135 -14.16 -1.11 -5.05
CA LYS A 135 -13.30 -1.33 -3.88
C LYS A 135 -13.14 -2.82 -3.56
N THR A 136 -14.13 -3.66 -3.84
CA THR A 136 -14.14 -5.09 -3.47
C THR A 136 -12.81 -5.80 -3.77
N GLY A 137 -12.28 -6.46 -2.74
CA GLY A 137 -11.01 -7.19 -2.78
C GLY A 137 -9.76 -6.33 -2.62
N LYS A 138 -9.85 -5.00 -2.59
CA LYS A 138 -8.70 -4.11 -2.34
C LYS A 138 -8.46 -3.95 -0.84
N ILE A 139 -7.24 -3.62 -0.45
CA ILE A 139 -6.89 -3.41 0.98
C ILE A 139 -7.67 -2.23 1.52
N LYS A 140 -8.34 -2.44 2.64
CA LYS A 140 -9.12 -1.43 3.36
C LYS A 140 -8.33 -0.81 4.50
N SER A 141 -7.49 -1.59 5.16
CA SER A 141 -6.63 -1.09 6.22
C SER A 141 -5.40 -1.96 6.46
N ILE A 142 -4.39 -1.35 7.08
CA ILE A 142 -3.17 -2.00 7.58
C ILE A 142 -2.88 -1.44 8.97
N GLY A 143 -3.20 -2.21 9.99
CA GLY A 143 -3.25 -1.75 11.38
C GLY A 143 -4.17 -0.53 11.49
N ASN A 144 -3.61 0.60 11.91
CA ASN A 144 -4.36 1.86 12.08
C ASN A 144 -4.43 2.72 10.81
N ILE A 145 -3.80 2.27 9.71
CA ILE A 145 -3.77 3.01 8.44
C ILE A 145 -5.00 2.61 7.64
N SER A 146 -5.90 3.56 7.40
CA SER A 146 -7.05 3.36 6.49
C SER A 146 -6.64 3.64 5.04
N ILE A 147 -7.19 2.87 4.11
CA ILE A 147 -6.99 3.04 2.67
C ILE A 147 -8.37 3.11 2.01
N ASP A 148 -8.58 4.16 1.21
CA ASP A 148 -9.80 4.35 0.46
C ASP A 148 -9.55 4.41 -1.05
N TYR A 149 -10.59 4.15 -1.83
CA TYR A 149 -10.59 4.18 -3.28
C TYR A 149 -11.78 4.99 -3.80
N TYR A 150 -11.59 5.62 -4.95
CA TYR A 150 -12.68 6.25 -5.69
C TYR A 150 -13.69 5.18 -6.13
N ASP A 151 -14.98 5.47 -5.99
CA ASP A 151 -16.06 4.52 -6.24
C ASP A 151 -16.96 4.93 -7.40
N THR A 152 -18.09 4.23 -7.58
CA THR A 152 -18.99 4.44 -8.72
C THR A 152 -19.59 5.86 -8.78
N PHE A 153 -19.62 6.59 -7.68
CA PHE A 153 -20.12 7.97 -7.60
C PHE A 153 -19.05 9.01 -7.98
N ASP A 154 -17.79 8.60 -8.08
CA ASP A 154 -16.70 9.45 -8.54
C ASP A 154 -16.60 9.48 -10.08
N ARG A 155 -15.80 10.40 -10.62
CA ARG A 155 -15.60 10.51 -12.07
C ARG A 155 -14.94 9.27 -12.65
N ASP A 156 -15.33 8.88 -13.86
CA ASP A 156 -14.89 7.65 -14.53
C ASP A 156 -13.36 7.50 -14.57
N GLU A 157 -12.62 8.58 -14.81
CA GLU A 157 -11.16 8.55 -14.83
C GLU A 157 -10.51 8.29 -13.46
N LYS A 158 -11.27 8.38 -12.36
CA LYS A 158 -10.79 8.15 -10.99
C LYS A 158 -11.24 6.79 -10.43
N LYS A 159 -12.36 6.23 -10.91
CA LYS A 159 -12.97 5.00 -10.36
C LYS A 159 -11.95 3.87 -10.13
N GLY A 160 -12.02 3.29 -8.95
CA GLY A 160 -11.14 2.20 -8.50
C GLY A 160 -9.69 2.61 -8.19
N LYS A 161 -9.28 3.86 -8.42
CA LYS A 161 -7.95 4.33 -8.01
C LYS A 161 -7.93 4.65 -6.52
N MET A 162 -6.75 4.57 -5.91
CA MET A 162 -6.59 4.87 -4.49
C MET A 162 -6.86 6.35 -4.26
N LYS A 163 -7.74 6.65 -3.31
CA LYS A 163 -8.20 7.99 -2.95
C LYS A 163 -7.48 8.52 -1.72
N SER A 164 -7.10 7.63 -0.80
CA SER A 164 -6.32 7.99 0.37
C SER A 164 -5.47 6.83 0.87
N PHE A 165 -4.40 7.19 1.58
CA PHE A 165 -3.54 6.26 2.31
C PHE A 165 -3.17 6.90 3.66
N GLY A 166 -3.73 6.36 4.75
CA GLY A 166 -3.66 6.99 6.07
C GLY A 166 -4.26 8.39 6.04
N ASN A 167 -3.49 9.39 6.48
CA ASN A 167 -3.89 10.80 6.49
C ASN A 167 -3.64 11.52 5.15
N TYR A 168 -3.06 10.83 4.16
CA TYR A 168 -2.71 11.44 2.88
C TYR A 168 -3.82 11.23 1.85
N THR A 169 -4.25 12.32 1.23
CA THR A 169 -5.17 12.29 0.09
C THR A 169 -4.40 12.09 -1.21
N ILE A 170 -5.00 11.36 -2.15
CA ILE A 170 -4.46 11.12 -3.48
C ILE A 170 -5.47 11.64 -4.49
N ASP A 171 -5.00 12.46 -5.42
CA ASP A 171 -5.85 13.02 -6.47
C ASP A 171 -5.30 12.74 -7.86
N TYR A 172 -6.21 12.80 -8.83
CA TYR A 172 -5.95 12.56 -10.24
C TYR A 172 -6.54 13.69 -11.08
N TYR A 173 -5.82 14.03 -12.15
CA TYR A 173 -6.31 14.94 -13.17
C TYR A 173 -7.59 14.41 -13.79
N ASP A 174 -8.56 15.30 -13.95
CA ASP A 174 -9.84 15.00 -14.56
C ASP A 174 -9.85 15.30 -16.06
N THR A 175 -11.01 15.17 -16.69
CA THR A 175 -11.16 15.47 -18.13
C THR A 175 -10.91 16.94 -18.51
N PHE A 176 -10.98 17.89 -17.57
CA PHE A 176 -10.78 19.31 -17.84
C PHE A 176 -9.29 19.70 -17.87
N ALA A 177 -8.43 18.86 -17.31
CA ALA A 177 -6.98 19.04 -17.31
C ALA A 177 -6.30 18.75 -18.68
N GLY A 178 -7.07 18.33 -19.68
CA GLY A 178 -6.57 17.89 -20.98
C GLY A 178 -6.47 16.37 -21.08
N ALA A 179 -6.71 15.84 -22.29
CA ALA A 179 -6.70 14.39 -22.55
C ALA A 179 -5.35 13.74 -22.22
N GLU A 180 -4.27 14.49 -22.35
CA GLU A 180 -2.91 14.10 -22.02
C GLU A 180 -2.63 13.98 -20.52
N LYS A 181 -3.46 14.58 -19.65
CA LYS A 181 -3.33 14.50 -18.19
C LYS A 181 -4.41 13.62 -17.56
N LYS A 182 -5.56 13.45 -18.22
CA LYS A 182 -6.72 12.73 -17.70
C LYS A 182 -6.33 11.38 -17.06
N GLY A 183 -6.72 11.22 -15.79
CA GLY A 183 -6.50 10.02 -15.00
C GLY A 183 -5.08 9.86 -14.43
N LYS A 184 -4.13 10.75 -14.73
CA LYS A 184 -2.79 10.73 -14.13
C LYS A 184 -2.83 11.33 -12.72
N MET A 185 -1.99 10.84 -11.83
CA MET A 185 -1.93 11.34 -10.45
C MET A 185 -1.48 12.79 -10.42
N SER A 186 -2.29 13.67 -9.87
CA SER A 186 -1.93 15.08 -9.69
C SER A 186 -1.28 15.33 -8.34
N MET A 187 -1.63 14.53 -7.33
CA MET A 187 -1.22 14.79 -5.95
C MET A 187 -1.15 13.50 -5.12
N PHE A 188 -0.19 13.46 -4.19
CA PHE A 188 -0.17 12.52 -3.07
C PHE A 188 0.27 13.27 -1.81
N GLY A 189 -0.65 13.51 -0.87
CA GLY A 189 -0.39 14.33 0.30
C GLY A 189 0.14 15.71 -0.08
N PRO A 190 1.32 16.15 0.41
CA PRO A 190 1.91 17.44 0.05
C PRO A 190 2.59 17.44 -1.33
N VAL A 191 2.78 16.27 -1.96
CA VAL A 191 3.50 16.15 -3.23
C VAL A 191 2.56 16.44 -4.39
N ASN A 192 2.92 17.44 -5.19
CA ASN A 192 2.24 17.81 -6.43
C ASN A 192 3.04 17.30 -7.63
N ILE A 193 2.34 16.74 -8.61
CA ILE A 193 2.91 16.19 -9.84
C ILE A 193 2.31 16.93 -11.03
N GLU A 194 3.13 17.66 -11.78
CA GLU A 194 2.70 18.31 -13.01
C GLU A 194 3.11 17.50 -14.24
N TYR A 195 2.31 17.61 -15.30
CA TYR A 195 2.61 17.05 -16.62
C TYR A 195 2.69 18.16 -17.66
N TYR A 196 3.53 17.95 -18.66
CA TYR A 196 3.55 18.79 -19.86
C TYR A 196 2.21 18.66 -20.60
N ASP A 197 1.63 19.80 -20.99
CA ASP A 197 0.53 19.86 -21.95
C ASP A 197 0.97 20.39 -23.31
N ARG A 198 0.00 20.46 -24.22
CA ARG A 198 0.14 20.98 -25.58
C ARG A 198 0.65 22.42 -25.66
N PHE A 199 0.57 23.20 -24.57
CA PHE A 199 1.03 24.58 -24.55
C PHE A 199 2.46 24.73 -24.01
N ASN A 200 2.99 23.71 -23.34
CA ASN A 200 4.33 23.77 -22.77
C ASN A 200 5.41 23.21 -23.72
N ASN A 201 5.20 22.00 -24.25
CA ASN A 201 6.16 21.34 -25.13
C ASN A 201 5.53 20.13 -25.82
N GLU A 202 5.30 20.24 -27.12
CA GLU A 202 4.62 19.20 -27.91
C GLU A 202 5.35 17.84 -27.87
N SER A 203 6.68 17.84 -27.90
CA SER A 203 7.49 16.61 -27.86
C SER A 203 7.46 15.88 -26.50
N LYS A 204 6.96 16.55 -25.45
CA LYS A 204 6.92 16.02 -24.09
C LYS A 204 5.50 15.87 -23.54
N ILE A 205 4.45 16.09 -24.34
CA ILE A 205 3.05 16.03 -23.92
C ILE A 205 2.78 14.78 -23.08
N GLY A 206 2.15 14.99 -21.92
CA GLY A 206 1.81 13.93 -20.98
C GLY A 206 2.98 13.36 -20.17
N ARG A 207 4.24 13.75 -20.43
CA ARG A 207 5.38 13.39 -19.56
C ARG A 207 5.36 14.24 -18.29
N ILE A 208 5.98 13.74 -17.22
CA ILE A 208 6.14 14.50 -15.97
C ILE A 208 6.98 15.72 -16.26
N LYS A 209 6.48 16.86 -15.83
CA LYS A 209 7.14 18.16 -15.88
C LYS A 209 7.85 18.46 -14.56
N SER A 210 7.21 18.16 -13.44
CA SER A 210 7.79 18.38 -12.11
C SER A 210 7.13 17.48 -11.06
N VAL A 211 7.89 17.21 -10.00
CA VAL A 211 7.42 16.59 -8.76
C VAL A 211 7.92 17.48 -7.62
N ASN A 212 7.00 18.16 -6.94
CA ASN A 212 7.31 19.17 -5.94
C ASN A 212 6.65 18.81 -4.61
N GLY A 213 7.30 19.09 -3.49
CA GLY A 213 6.76 18.82 -2.15
C GLY A 213 7.14 17.47 -1.56
N ASN A 214 8.14 16.78 -2.12
CA ASN A 214 8.73 15.60 -1.48
C ASN A 214 9.28 15.95 -0.09
N THR A 215 9.10 15.04 0.85
CA THR A 215 9.59 15.12 2.22
C THR A 215 10.42 13.86 2.53
N GLN A 216 11.06 13.82 3.70
CA GLN A 216 11.79 12.62 4.12
C GLN A 216 10.86 11.41 4.30
N ASP A 217 9.67 11.63 4.88
CA ASP A 217 8.75 10.54 5.26
C ASP A 217 7.81 10.14 4.12
N LEU A 218 7.64 11.01 3.13
CA LEU A 218 6.76 10.82 1.99
C LEU A 218 7.37 11.46 0.75
N TYR A 219 7.61 10.63 -0.26
CA TYR A 219 8.11 11.10 -1.54
C TYR A 219 7.62 10.24 -2.71
N VAL A 220 7.55 10.88 -3.88
CA VAL A 220 7.18 10.26 -5.14
C VAL A 220 8.44 10.01 -5.97
N THR A 221 8.63 8.77 -6.41
CA THR A 221 9.72 8.36 -7.30
C THR A 221 9.19 8.03 -8.68
N VAL A 222 9.77 8.62 -9.72
CA VAL A 222 9.51 8.23 -11.12
C VAL A 222 10.39 7.05 -11.47
N ILE A 223 9.79 5.93 -11.90
CA ILE A 223 10.52 4.70 -12.22
C ILE A 223 10.49 4.38 -13.72
N GLY A 224 11.66 4.42 -14.38
CA GLY A 224 11.84 4.07 -15.79
C GLY A 224 12.75 5.04 -16.53
N ASN A 225 13.35 4.60 -17.65
CA ASN A 225 14.23 5.45 -18.44
C ASN A 225 13.43 6.48 -19.26
N PHE A 226 13.87 7.73 -19.19
CA PHE A 226 13.42 8.82 -20.06
C PHE A 226 14.06 8.64 -21.44
N TYR A 227 13.39 7.91 -22.33
CA TYR A 227 13.67 7.99 -23.77
C TYR A 227 12.55 8.82 -24.43
#